data_AF-A0A2E4QGM2-F1
#
_entry.id   AF-A0A2E4QGM2-F1
#
_cell.length_a   1.000
_cell.length_b   1.000
_cell.length_c   1.000
_cell.angle_alpha   90.00
_cell.angle_beta   90.00
_cell.angle_gamma   90.00
#
_symmetry.space_group_name_H-M   'P 1'
#
loop_
_entity.id
_entity.type
_entity.pdbx_description
1 polymer ?
#
loop_
_entity_poly.entity_id
_entity_poly.type
_entity_poly.pdbx_seq_one_letter_code
_entity_poly.pdbx_strand_id
1 'polypeptide(L)'
;MSYWDIIVKEVENSHDEQYFFGLTLIGDQYSRRDQDPIPGSVSKPKQYHLSQAWEGIYLTQREAECIQLCLLGMSMKAIGEELNLSARTIEFYLKNVKDKIGVRKKKDLITVFTQINFSQVQVF
;
A
#
# COMPACT_ATOMS: atom_id res chain seq x y z
N MET A 1 -11.53 -4.63 37.20
CA MET A 1 -12.35 -3.74 36.35
C MET A 1 -12.37 -4.34 34.97
N SER A 2 -13.50 -4.92 34.59
CA SER A 2 -13.70 -5.58 33.30
C SER A 2 -13.97 -4.52 32.24
N TYR A 3 -13.49 -4.74 31.00
CA TYR A 3 -13.81 -3.91 29.84
C TYR A 3 -15.33 -3.68 29.70
N TRP A 4 -16.12 -4.69 30.06
CA TRP A 4 -17.58 -4.60 30.07
C TRP A 4 -18.14 -3.60 31.08
N ASP A 5 -17.49 -3.40 32.22
CA ASP A 5 -17.93 -2.41 33.22
C ASP A 5 -17.79 -0.98 32.69
N ILE A 6 -16.79 -0.74 31.82
CA ILE A 6 -16.52 0.56 31.20
C ILE A 6 -17.57 0.86 30.13
N ILE A 7 -17.90 -0.12 29.28
CA ILE A 7 -18.90 0.02 28.21
C ILE A 7 -20.30 0.24 28.79
N VAL A 8 -20.68 -0.47 29.85
CA VAL A 8 -21.99 -0.28 30.50
C VAL A 8 -22.12 1.14 31.06
N LYS A 9 -21.08 1.61 31.74
CA LYS A 9 -21.04 2.98 32.28
C LYS A 9 -21.10 4.05 31.19
N GLU A 10 -20.57 3.76 30.01
CA GLU A 10 -20.61 4.64 28.85
C GLU A 10 -21.98 4.67 28.18
N VAL A 11 -22.70 3.55 28.11
CA VAL A 11 -24.09 3.50 27.61
C VAL A 11 -25.07 4.17 28.58
N GLU A 12 -24.88 3.98 29.88
CA GLU A 12 -25.75 4.58 30.91
C GLU A 12 -25.68 6.11 30.95
N ASN A 13 -24.51 6.69 30.65
CA ASN A 13 -24.33 8.14 30.62
C ASN A 13 -24.52 8.74 29.21
N SER A 14 -25.13 8.01 28.27
CA SER A 14 -25.36 8.43 26.87
C SER A 14 -26.23 9.68 26.70
N HIS A 15 -26.95 10.09 27.76
CA HIS A 15 -27.84 11.26 27.76
C HIS A 15 -27.25 12.49 28.46
N ASP A 16 -26.04 12.40 29.02
CA ASP A 16 -25.34 13.52 29.64
C ASP A 16 -24.43 14.20 28.60
N GLU A 17 -24.77 15.43 28.19
CA GLU A 17 -24.01 16.19 27.18
C GLU A 17 -22.57 16.52 27.60
N GLN A 18 -22.24 16.38 28.90
CA GLN A 18 -20.92 16.66 29.45
C GLN A 18 -20.06 15.40 29.67
N TYR A 19 -20.55 14.21 29.31
CA TYR A 19 -19.81 12.97 29.48
C TYR A 19 -18.87 12.70 28.29
N PHE A 20 -17.59 12.47 28.57
CA PHE A 20 -16.59 12.16 27.54
C PHE A 20 -16.58 10.66 27.22
N PHE A 21 -17.23 10.30 26.11
CA PHE A 21 -17.25 8.94 25.56
C PHE A 21 -15.87 8.57 24.98
N GLY A 22 -15.16 7.64 25.63
CA GLY A 22 -13.81 7.22 25.25
C GLY A 22 -13.75 6.02 24.30
N LEU A 23 -14.77 5.15 24.28
CA LEU A 23 -14.76 3.89 23.53
C LEU A 23 -15.91 3.77 22.52
N THR A 24 -17.02 4.49 22.66
CA THR A 24 -18.15 4.38 21.70
C THR A 24 -18.08 5.38 20.54
N LEU A 25 -17.24 6.41 20.63
CA LEU A 25 -16.90 7.33 19.52
C LEU A 25 -15.62 6.90 18.76
N ILE A 26 -15.37 5.59 18.63
CA ILE A 26 -14.29 5.02 17.78
C ILE A 26 -14.55 5.24 16.28
N GLY A 27 -15.57 6.02 15.89
CA GLY A 27 -15.76 6.51 14.53
C GLY A 27 -14.77 7.59 14.08
N ASP A 28 -14.13 8.32 14.99
CA ASP A 28 -13.25 9.46 14.64
C ASP A 28 -11.77 9.27 15.02
N GLN A 29 -11.45 8.27 15.85
CA GLN A 29 -10.07 8.02 16.28
C GLN A 29 -9.17 7.36 15.21
N TYR A 30 -9.73 6.93 14.07
CA TYR A 30 -8.93 6.50 12.92
C TYR A 30 -8.34 7.67 12.12
N SER A 31 -8.84 8.89 12.31
CA SER A 31 -8.33 10.10 11.63
C SER A 31 -7.12 10.71 12.33
N ARG A 32 -6.77 10.24 13.55
CA ARG A 32 -5.62 10.71 14.35
C ARG A 32 -4.35 9.86 14.22
N ARG A 33 -4.22 9.04 13.17
CA ARG A 33 -2.95 8.35 12.87
C ARG A 33 -2.00 9.16 11.97
N ASP A 34 -2.44 10.30 11.45
CA ASP A 34 -1.64 11.14 10.55
C ASP A 34 -0.87 12.28 11.25
N GLN A 35 -0.98 12.45 12.59
CA GLN A 35 -0.36 13.60 13.29
C GLN A 35 0.59 13.30 14.45
N ASP A 36 0.92 12.03 14.72
CA ASP A 36 2.09 11.74 15.56
C ASP A 36 3.34 11.72 14.66
N PRO A 37 4.36 12.58 14.88
CA PRO A 37 5.64 12.42 14.20
C PRO A 37 6.23 11.07 14.60
N ILE A 38 6.29 10.15 13.64
CA ILE A 38 6.89 8.83 13.82
C ILE A 38 8.34 9.03 14.28
N PRO A 39 8.76 8.50 15.45
CA PRO A 39 10.14 8.59 15.90
C PRO A 39 11.00 7.68 15.01
N GLY A 40 11.55 8.28 13.97
CA GLY A 40 12.27 7.59 12.91
C GLY A 40 11.86 8.19 11.57
N SER A 41 12.63 9.17 11.11
CA SER A 41 12.49 9.80 9.79
C SER A 41 12.11 8.77 8.73
N VAL A 42 10.86 8.82 8.25
CA VAL A 42 10.43 8.00 7.12
C VAL A 42 11.25 8.47 5.93
N SER A 43 12.35 7.76 5.65
CA SER A 43 13.14 7.98 4.45
C SER A 43 12.18 8.01 3.27
N LYS A 44 12.22 9.09 2.47
CA LYS A 44 11.33 9.23 1.31
C LYS A 44 11.42 7.95 0.48
N PRO A 45 10.29 7.32 0.13
CA PRO A 45 10.32 6.05 -0.58
C PRO A 45 11.09 6.23 -1.89
N LYS A 46 12.01 5.31 -2.20
CA LYS A 46 12.77 5.33 -3.45
C LYS A 46 11.79 5.33 -4.63
N GLN A 47 11.85 6.38 -5.46
CA GLN A 47 11.02 6.55 -6.65
C GLN A 47 11.83 6.21 -7.89
N TYR A 48 11.29 5.36 -8.74
CA TYR A 48 11.89 4.92 -10.00
C TYR A 48 11.10 5.57 -11.14
N HIS A 49 11.68 6.57 -11.80
CA HIS A 49 11.07 7.21 -12.96
C HIS A 49 11.18 6.28 -14.18
N LEU A 50 10.08 6.13 -14.91
CA LEU A 50 10.12 5.48 -16.22
C LEU A 50 10.78 6.41 -17.24
N SER A 51 11.22 5.86 -18.38
CA SER A 51 11.92 6.59 -19.45
C SER A 51 11.14 7.82 -19.95
N GLN A 52 11.80 8.65 -20.77
CA GLN A 52 11.27 9.91 -21.33
C GLN A 52 9.90 9.79 -22.03
N ALA A 53 9.45 8.59 -22.38
CA ALA A 53 8.11 8.34 -22.93
C ALA A 53 6.97 8.49 -21.89
N TRP A 54 7.25 8.42 -20.58
CA TRP A 54 6.29 8.66 -19.51
C TRP A 54 6.80 9.68 -18.50
N GLU A 55 6.88 10.94 -18.95
CA GLU A 55 7.17 12.05 -18.06
C GLU A 55 6.16 12.11 -16.90
N GLY A 56 6.66 12.07 -15.66
CA GLY A 56 5.86 12.19 -14.44
C GLY A 56 5.36 10.87 -13.83
N ILE A 57 5.53 9.72 -14.49
CA ILE A 57 5.15 8.43 -13.90
C ILE A 57 6.35 7.84 -13.14
N TYR A 58 6.12 7.50 -11.87
CA TYR A 58 7.11 6.85 -11.01
C TYR A 58 6.55 5.57 -10.38
N LEU A 59 7.45 4.60 -10.22
CA LEU A 59 7.18 3.37 -9.47
C LEU A 59 7.85 3.45 -8.11
N THR A 60 7.18 2.87 -7.12
CA THR A 60 7.81 2.55 -5.84
C THR A 60 8.74 1.36 -6.00
N GLN A 61 9.65 1.17 -5.06
CA GLN A 61 10.55 0.01 -5.03
C GLN A 61 9.79 -1.33 -5.14
N ARG A 62 8.72 -1.50 -4.36
CA ARG A 62 7.91 -2.74 -4.37
C ARG A 62 7.20 -2.96 -5.70
N GLU A 63 6.71 -1.89 -6.31
CA GLU A 63 6.09 -1.97 -7.64
C GLU A 63 7.11 -2.40 -8.70
N ALA A 64 8.33 -1.83 -8.67
CA ALA A 64 9.41 -2.21 -9.57
C ALA A 64 9.85 -3.67 -9.40
N GLU A 65 10.04 -4.13 -8.16
CA GLU A 65 10.36 -5.53 -7.82
C GLU A 65 9.30 -6.49 -8.36
N CYS A 66 8.02 -6.19 -8.14
CA CYS A 66 6.91 -7.02 -8.62
C CYS A 66 6.88 -7.11 -10.15
N ILE A 67 7.15 -6.02 -10.86
CA ILE A 67 7.18 -6.00 -12.32
C ILE A 67 8.36 -6.81 -12.84
N GLN A 68 9.54 -6.66 -12.25
CA GLN A 68 10.73 -7.39 -12.65
C GLN A 68 10.52 -8.90 -12.58
N LEU A 69 10.01 -9.40 -11.45
CA LEU A 69 9.71 -10.83 -11.30
C LEU A 69 8.57 -11.28 -12.24
N CYS A 70 7.60 -10.40 -12.50
CA CYS A 70 6.56 -10.66 -13.49
C CYS A 70 7.10 -10.76 -14.93
N LEU A 71 8.13 -9.98 -15.29
CA LEU A 71 8.81 -10.05 -16.59
C LEU A 71 9.61 -11.35 -16.75
N LEU A 72 10.12 -11.90 -15.66
CA LEU A 72 10.74 -13.24 -15.62
C LEU A 72 9.73 -14.39 -15.80
N GLY A 73 8.43 -14.08 -15.90
CA GLY A 73 7.38 -15.08 -16.09
C GLY A 73 6.87 -15.70 -14.79
N MET A 74 7.25 -15.17 -13.62
CA MET A 74 6.77 -15.69 -12.35
C MET A 74 5.26 -15.44 -12.14
N SER A 75 4.61 -16.38 -11.44
CA SER A 75 3.21 -16.24 -11.01
C SER A 75 3.12 -15.32 -9.79
N MET A 76 1.96 -14.70 -9.55
CA MET A 76 1.78 -13.82 -8.37
C MET A 76 2.03 -14.55 -7.04
N LYS A 77 1.78 -15.86 -7.00
CA LYS A 77 2.07 -16.70 -5.84
C LYS A 77 3.59 -16.85 -5.64
N ALA A 78 4.32 -17.18 -6.71
CA ALA A 78 5.79 -17.30 -6.66
C ALA A 78 6.47 -15.96 -6.33
N ILE A 79 5.96 -14.85 -6.88
CA ILE A 79 6.43 -13.49 -6.56
C ILE A 79 6.20 -13.19 -5.07
N GLY A 80 5.04 -13.59 -4.54
CA GLY A 80 4.74 -13.45 -3.11
C GLY A 80 5.69 -14.25 -2.23
N GLU A 81 5.98 -15.50 -2.61
CA GLU A 81 6.95 -16.35 -1.93
C GLU A 81 8.37 -15.74 -1.96
N GLU A 82 8.80 -15.23 -3.11
CA GLU A 82 10.13 -14.59 -3.29
C GLU A 82 10.26 -13.30 -2.43
N LEU A 83 9.21 -12.48 -2.39
CA LEU A 83 9.23 -11.20 -1.67
C LEU A 83 8.76 -11.29 -0.22
N ASN A 84 8.42 -12.49 0.28
CA ASN A 84 7.77 -12.72 1.58
C ASN A 84 6.47 -11.89 1.76
N LEU A 85 5.64 -11.85 0.71
CA LEU A 85 4.37 -11.12 0.65
C LEU A 85 3.21 -12.03 0.25
N SER A 86 1.98 -11.63 0.60
CA SER A 86 0.79 -12.35 0.12
C SER A 86 0.58 -12.10 -1.37
N ALA A 87 0.06 -13.10 -2.09
CA ALA A 87 -0.34 -12.92 -3.49
C ALA A 87 -1.33 -11.76 -3.69
N ARG A 88 -2.17 -11.49 -2.68
CA ARG A 88 -3.11 -10.36 -2.65
C ARG A 88 -2.38 -9.01 -2.63
N THR A 89 -1.27 -8.93 -1.91
CA THR A 89 -0.41 -7.74 -1.88
C THR A 89 0.29 -7.54 -3.22
N ILE A 90 0.77 -8.60 -3.86
CA ILE A 90 1.36 -8.52 -5.21
C ILE A 90 0.32 -8.07 -6.23
N GLU A 91 -0.91 -8.59 -6.15
CA GLU A 91 -2.02 -8.15 -7.00
C GLU A 91 -2.30 -6.66 -6.83
N PHE A 92 -2.27 -6.15 -5.59
CA PHE A 92 -2.43 -4.74 -5.29
C PHE A 92 -1.32 -3.88 -5.92
N TYR A 93 -0.05 -4.26 -5.77
CA TYR A 93 1.05 -3.53 -6.41
C TYR A 93 0.92 -3.53 -7.94
N LEU A 94 0.66 -4.68 -8.55
CA LEU A 94 0.47 -4.77 -10.01
C LEU A 94 -0.77 -3.99 -10.49
N LYS A 95 -1.81 -3.87 -9.65
CA LYS A 95 -2.97 -3.02 -9.94
C LYS A 95 -2.58 -1.55 -9.95
N ASN A 96 -1.85 -1.08 -8.95
CA ASN A 96 -1.41 0.32 -8.89
C ASN A 96 -0.51 0.68 -10.08
N VAL A 97 0.39 -0.21 -10.48
CA VAL A 97 1.24 -0.02 -11.67
C VAL A 97 0.38 0.10 -12.93
N LYS A 98 -0.60 -0.79 -13.10
CA LYS A 98 -1.55 -0.76 -14.21
C LYS A 98 -2.32 0.56 -14.25
N ASP A 99 -2.80 1.02 -13.10
CA ASP A 99 -3.55 2.27 -12.98
C ASP A 99 -2.66 3.48 -13.30
N LYS A 100 -1.39 3.48 -12.87
CA LYS A 100 -0.39 4.52 -13.20
C LYS A 100 -0.10 4.63 -14.70
N ILE A 101 -0.02 3.50 -15.40
CA ILE A 101 0.34 3.45 -16.84
C ILE A 101 -0.91 3.47 -17.73
N GLY A 102 -2.11 3.29 -17.17
CA GLY A 102 -3.37 3.25 -17.92
C GLY A 102 -3.63 1.91 -18.62
N VAL A 103 -3.04 0.83 -18.15
CA VAL A 103 -3.12 -0.50 -18.77
C VAL A 103 -4.12 -1.40 -18.04
N ARG A 104 -4.95 -2.15 -18.78
CA ARG A 104 -5.95 -3.05 -18.17
C ARG A 104 -5.48 -4.49 -18.02
N LYS A 105 -4.68 -5.00 -18.97
CA LYS A 105 -4.29 -6.42 -19.02
C LYS A 105 -2.84 -6.62 -18.59
N LYS A 106 -2.58 -7.77 -17.95
CA LYS A 106 -1.22 -8.20 -17.58
C LYS A 106 -0.30 -8.33 -18.80
N LYS A 107 -0.82 -8.78 -19.95
CA LYS A 107 -0.03 -8.95 -21.18
C LYS A 107 0.49 -7.61 -21.69
N ASP A 108 -0.41 -6.63 -21.78
CA ASP A 108 -0.08 -5.27 -22.21
C ASP A 108 0.98 -4.64 -21.29
N LEU A 109 0.90 -4.91 -19.98
CA LEU A 109 1.90 -4.48 -19.00
C LEU A 109 3.28 -5.07 -19.33
N ILE A 110 3.36 -6.37 -19.58
CA ILE A 110 4.61 -7.04 -19.97
C ILE A 110 5.16 -6.45 -21.27
N THR A 111 4.31 -6.28 -22.29
CA THR A 111 4.70 -5.69 -23.58
C THR A 111 5.31 -4.29 -23.41
N VAL A 112 4.65 -3.45 -22.61
CA VAL A 112 5.14 -2.11 -22.29
C VAL A 112 6.52 -2.21 -21.65
N PHE A 113 6.70 -2.98 -20.57
CA PHE A 113 7.97 -3.04 -19.87
C PHE A 113 9.11 -3.74 -20.64
N THR A 114 8.79 -4.68 -21.52
CA THR A 114 9.77 -5.27 -22.45
C THR A 114 10.30 -4.22 -23.44
N GLN A 115 9.44 -3.32 -23.94
CA GLN A 115 9.85 -2.27 -24.90
C GLN A 115 10.76 -1.20 -24.27
N ILE A 116 10.66 -0.99 -22.95
CA ILE A 116 11.41 0.06 -22.24
C ILE A 116 12.86 -0.37 -21.94
N ASN A 117 13.21 -1.65 -22.13
CA ASN A 117 14.43 -2.24 -21.56
C ASN A 117 14.51 -1.97 -20.04
N PHE A 118 13.48 -2.40 -19.29
CA PHE A 118 13.45 -2.31 -17.82
C PHE A 118 14.57 -3.11 -17.12
N SER A 119 15.40 -3.84 -17.87
CA SER A 119 16.48 -4.73 -17.42
C SER A 119 17.63 -4.07 -16.63
N GLN A 120 17.61 -2.74 -16.42
CA GLN A 120 18.67 -1.98 -15.74
C GLN A 120 18.31 -1.56 -14.30
N VAL A 121 17.10 -1.86 -13.81
CA VAL A 121 16.75 -1.55 -12.42
C VAL A 121 17.26 -2.67 -11.51
N GLN A 122 18.53 -2.60 -11.12
CA GLN A 122 19.05 -3.43 -10.03
C GLN A 122 18.50 -2.91 -8.69
N VAL A 123 17.38 -3.49 -8.27
CA VAL A 123 16.89 -3.34 -6.89
C VAL A 123 17.63 -4.38 -6.05
N PHE A 124 18.71 -3.96 -5.39
CA PHE A 124 19.37 -4.69 -4.31
C PHE A 124 19.22 -3.89 -3.01
#